data_AF-A0A5C8T8A9-F1
#
_entry.id   AF-A0A5C8T8A9-F1
#
_cell.length_a   1.000
_cell.length_b   1.000
_cell.length_c   1.000
_cell.angle_alpha   90.00
_cell.angle_beta   90.00
_cell.angle_gamma   90.00
#
_symmetry.space_group_name_H-M   'P 1'
#
loop_
_entity.id
_entity.type
_entity.pdbx_description
1 polymer ?
#
loop_
_entity_poly.entity_id
_entity_poly.type
_entity_poly.pdbx_seq_one_letter_code
_entity_poly.pdbx_strand_id
1 'polypeptide(L)'
;MIENTTTTATAAVPAVMADILDLSDPQALVDAHAAAVNAGQVSLAEEIARFVAHVGHELRATASRVDHDLSRCHENRYDELHAEDDEVSARLRILEAVPALKAAIDALAQDDVAAIWAQYGPYDVEDDE
;
A
#
# COMPACT_ATOMS: atom_id res chain seq x y z
N MET A 1 -39.43 -21.59 -0.08
CA MET A 1 -38.43 -21.87 0.98
C MET A 1 -37.29 -20.91 0.75
N ILE A 2 -36.84 -20.27 1.82
CA ILE A 2 -35.95 -19.10 1.81
C ILE A 2 -34.52 -19.58 1.51
N GLU A 3 -33.93 -19.15 0.40
CA GLU A 3 -32.50 -19.35 0.13
C GLU A 3 -31.71 -18.28 0.89
N ASN A 4 -31.07 -18.74 1.97
CA ASN A 4 -30.09 -18.01 2.76
C ASN A 4 -28.77 -17.99 1.98
N THR A 5 -28.51 -16.96 1.18
CA THR A 5 -27.18 -16.70 0.64
C THR A 5 -26.40 -15.82 1.61
N THR A 6 -25.79 -16.48 2.59
CA THR A 6 -24.69 -15.93 3.38
C THR A 6 -23.54 -15.59 2.42
N THR A 7 -23.53 -14.36 1.90
CA THR A 7 -22.43 -13.86 1.09
C THR A 7 -21.36 -13.35 2.04
N THR A 8 -20.26 -14.08 2.08
CA THR A 8 -19.00 -13.77 2.74
C THR A 8 -18.50 -12.40 2.27
N ALA A 9 -18.86 -11.33 2.99
CA ALA A 9 -18.37 -9.98 2.75
C ALA A 9 -17.01 -9.80 3.45
N THR A 10 -16.02 -10.58 3.03
CA THR A 10 -14.62 -10.39 3.35
C THR A 10 -13.89 -10.08 2.05
N ALA A 11 -13.15 -8.96 2.06
CA ALA A 11 -12.06 -8.66 1.13
C ALA A 11 -12.42 -8.37 -0.34
N ALA A 12 -13.37 -7.48 -0.59
CA ALA A 12 -13.41 -6.76 -1.86
C ALA A 12 -13.50 -5.27 -1.56
N VAL A 13 -12.37 -4.58 -1.68
CA VAL A 13 -12.37 -3.15 -2.04
C VAL A 13 -13.42 -2.97 -3.13
N PRO A 14 -14.35 -2.01 -3.06
CA PRO A 14 -15.38 -1.88 -4.07
C PRO A 14 -14.68 -1.76 -5.43
N ALA A 15 -14.86 -2.74 -6.33
CA ALA A 15 -14.29 -2.72 -7.68
C ALA A 15 -14.62 -1.41 -8.44
N VAL A 16 -15.67 -0.71 -7.98
CA VAL A 16 -16.11 0.62 -8.42
C VAL A 16 -15.09 1.74 -8.10
N MET A 17 -14.30 1.63 -7.03
CA MET A 17 -13.26 2.61 -6.69
C MET A 17 -12.05 2.50 -7.64
N ALA A 18 -11.72 1.30 -8.10
CA ALA A 18 -10.60 1.07 -9.02
C ALA A 18 -10.83 1.57 -10.45
N ASP A 19 -12.10 1.67 -10.88
CA ASP A 19 -12.47 2.16 -12.23
C ASP A 19 -12.57 3.69 -12.33
N ILE A 20 -12.57 4.42 -11.20
CA ILE A 20 -12.79 5.88 -11.17
C ILE A 20 -11.59 6.64 -10.59
N LEU A 21 -10.88 6.05 -9.62
CA LEU A 21 -9.64 6.60 -9.09
C LEU A 21 -8.45 5.94 -9.77
N ASP A 22 -7.50 6.76 -10.22
CA ASP A 22 -6.16 6.26 -10.50
C ASP A 22 -5.52 5.85 -9.17
N LEU A 23 -5.66 4.57 -8.83
CA LEU A 23 -5.12 4.00 -7.60
C LEU A 23 -3.59 3.98 -7.56
N SER A 24 -2.93 4.32 -8.67
CA SER A 24 -1.48 4.54 -8.71
C SER A 24 -1.09 5.95 -8.23
N ASP A 25 -2.03 6.91 -8.20
CA ASP A 25 -1.78 8.28 -7.73
C ASP A 25 -2.06 8.41 -6.22
N PRO A 26 -1.01 8.59 -5.37
CA PRO A 26 -1.19 8.76 -3.93
C PRO A 26 -1.95 10.04 -3.57
N GLN A 27 -1.89 11.10 -4.40
CA GLN A 27 -2.63 12.32 -4.15
C GLN A 27 -4.14 12.09 -4.33
N ALA A 28 -4.53 11.33 -5.36
CA ALA A 28 -5.92 10.98 -5.59
C ALA A 28 -6.51 10.18 -4.41
N LEU A 29 -5.74 9.29 -3.79
CA LEU A 29 -6.15 8.55 -2.59
C LEU A 29 -6.34 9.47 -1.36
N VAL A 30 -5.45 10.43 -1.16
CA VAL A 30 -5.56 11.45 -0.11
C VAL A 30 -6.83 12.28 -0.32
N ASP A 31 -7.06 12.74 -1.55
CA ASP A 31 -8.22 13.58 -1.90
C ASP A 31 -9.54 12.80 -1.75
N ALA A 32 -9.56 11.53 -2.14
CA ALA A 32 -10.72 10.65 -1.95
C ALA A 32 -11.02 10.42 -0.47
N HIS A 33 -10.01 10.15 0.36
CA HIS A 33 -10.18 10.02 1.80
C HIS A 33 -10.73 11.31 2.41
N ALA A 34 -10.14 12.47 2.05
CA ALA A 34 -10.60 13.77 2.51
C ALA A 34 -12.05 14.07 2.10
N ALA A 35 -12.42 13.75 0.86
CA ALA A 35 -13.79 13.91 0.36
C ALA A 35 -14.78 13.03 1.13
N ALA A 36 -14.45 11.76 1.39
CA ALA A 36 -15.29 10.84 2.16
C ALA A 36 -15.50 11.32 3.60
N VAL A 37 -14.43 11.80 4.26
CA VAL A 37 -14.51 12.38 5.61
C VAL A 37 -15.40 13.63 5.62
N ASN A 38 -15.21 14.54 4.68
CA ASN A 38 -16.01 15.76 4.58
C ASN A 38 -17.49 15.49 4.26
N ALA A 39 -17.78 14.42 3.53
CA ALA A 39 -19.14 13.97 3.24
C ALA A 39 -19.78 13.19 4.40
N GLY A 40 -19.06 12.93 5.50
CA GLY A 40 -19.53 12.12 6.62
C GLY A 40 -19.67 10.63 6.29
N GLN A 41 -19.04 10.16 5.22
CA GLN A 41 -19.10 8.78 4.75
C GLN A 41 -18.04 7.93 5.46
N VAL A 42 -18.26 7.65 6.75
CA VAL A 42 -17.27 6.97 7.61
C VAL A 42 -16.83 5.62 7.04
N SER A 43 -17.77 4.76 6.60
CA SER A 43 -17.44 3.45 6.05
C SER A 43 -16.56 3.53 4.80
N LEU A 44 -16.81 4.53 3.94
CA LEU A 44 -15.99 4.73 2.74
C LEU A 44 -14.60 5.25 3.10
N ALA A 45 -14.50 6.20 4.04
CA ALA A 45 -13.20 6.69 4.51
C ALA A 45 -12.35 5.56 5.12
N GLU A 46 -12.96 4.65 5.88
CA GLU A 46 -12.28 3.46 6.41
C GLU A 46 -11.84 2.49 5.33
N GLU A 47 -12.66 2.25 4.30
CA GLU A 47 -12.29 1.41 3.16
C GLU A 47 -11.10 2.01 2.39
N ILE A 48 -11.10 3.32 2.14
CA ILE A 48 -9.98 4.02 1.52
C ILE A 48 -8.74 3.92 2.40
N ALA A 49 -8.87 4.09 3.72
CA ALA A 49 -7.75 3.97 4.65
C ALA A 49 -7.14 2.56 4.66
N ARG A 50 -7.96 1.50 4.62
CA ARG A 50 -7.48 0.12 4.51
C ARG A 50 -6.77 -0.13 3.17
N PHE A 51 -7.29 0.42 2.08
CA PHE A 51 -6.62 0.33 0.79
C PHE A 51 -5.27 1.06 0.78
N VAL A 52 -5.23 2.28 1.32
CA VAL A 52 -3.98 3.04 1.49
C VAL A 52 -2.98 2.30 2.38
N ALA A 53 -3.44 1.57 3.40
CA ALA A 53 -2.58 0.74 4.22
C ALA A 53 -1.87 -0.34 3.41
N HIS A 54 -2.59 -1.02 2.51
CA HIS A 54 -2.04 -2.01 1.59
C HIS A 54 -1.00 -1.38 0.65
N VAL A 55 -1.36 -0.30 -0.03
CA VAL A 55 -0.48 0.43 -0.95
C VAL A 55 0.77 0.95 -0.22
N GLY A 56 0.62 1.47 1.00
CA GLY A 56 1.75 1.93 1.81
C GLY A 56 2.74 0.80 2.12
N HIS A 57 2.26 -0.41 2.40
CA HIS A 57 3.12 -1.57 2.61
C HIS A 57 3.75 -2.12 1.33
N GLU A 58 3.06 -2.05 0.19
CA GLU A 58 3.65 -2.36 -1.13
C GLU A 58 4.80 -1.40 -1.48
N LEU A 59 4.61 -0.10 -1.22
CA LEU A 59 5.66 0.91 -1.40
C LEU A 59 6.85 0.64 -0.46
N ARG A 60 6.61 0.33 0.82
CA ARG A 60 7.68 -0.03 1.76
C ARG A 60 8.44 -1.29 1.31
N ALA A 61 7.74 -2.31 0.84
CA ALA A 61 8.35 -3.53 0.32
C ALA A 61 9.18 -3.26 -0.94
N THR A 62 8.68 -2.40 -1.83
CA THR A 62 9.39 -1.97 -3.04
C THR A 62 10.65 -1.20 -2.70
N ALA A 63 10.59 -0.25 -1.76
CA ALA A 63 11.77 0.48 -1.29
C ALA A 63 12.82 -0.48 -0.71
N SER A 64 12.41 -1.46 0.09
CA SER A 64 13.31 -2.48 0.63
C SER A 64 13.94 -3.36 -0.46
N ARG A 65 13.19 -3.70 -1.51
CA ARG A 65 13.73 -4.39 -2.70
C ARG A 65 14.79 -3.56 -3.39
N VAL A 66 14.49 -2.28 -3.62
CA VAL A 66 15.37 -1.37 -4.35
C VAL A 66 16.65 -1.13 -3.56
N ASP A 67 16.58 -0.94 -2.25
CA ASP A 67 17.76 -0.85 -1.37
C ASP A 67 18.63 -2.11 -1.44
N HIS A 68 18.00 -3.29 -1.39
CA HIS A 68 18.69 -4.57 -1.57
C HIS A 68 19.38 -4.66 -2.95
N ASP A 69 18.68 -4.30 -4.02
CA ASP A 69 19.21 -4.31 -5.39
C ASP A 69 20.34 -3.29 -5.55
N LEU A 70 20.23 -2.09 -4.97
CA LEU A 70 21.27 -1.05 -4.96
C LEU A 70 22.54 -1.52 -4.25
N SER A 71 22.40 -2.27 -3.15
CA SER A 71 23.56 -2.82 -2.42
C SER A 71 24.37 -3.82 -3.26
N ARG A 72 23.74 -4.44 -4.27
CA ARG A 72 24.32 -5.47 -5.14
C ARG A 72 24.57 -5.01 -6.58
N CYS A 73 24.06 -3.84 -6.98
CA CYS A 73 24.20 -3.34 -8.35
C CYS A 73 25.50 -2.54 -8.50
N HIS A 74 26.36 -2.96 -9.42
CA HIS A 74 27.67 -2.32 -9.61
C HIS A 74 27.74 -1.25 -10.70
N GLU A 75 26.80 -1.12 -11.65
CA GLU A 75 26.87 -0.01 -12.64
C GLU A 75 25.66 0.13 -13.60
N ASN A 76 24.98 -0.95 -13.98
CA ASN A 76 24.07 -0.93 -15.14
C ASN A 76 22.61 -0.55 -14.84
N ARG A 77 22.17 -0.58 -13.58
CA ARG A 77 20.81 -0.21 -13.16
C ARG A 77 20.79 0.82 -12.03
N TYR A 78 21.93 1.38 -11.68
CA TYR A 78 22.07 2.27 -10.51
C TYR A 78 21.13 3.48 -10.60
N ASP A 79 21.16 4.22 -11.70
CA ASP A 79 20.32 5.40 -11.89
C ASP A 79 18.82 5.05 -11.94
N GLU A 80 18.47 3.92 -12.55
CA GLU A 80 17.08 3.44 -12.62
C GLU A 80 16.55 3.05 -11.23
N LEU A 81 17.37 2.39 -10.42
CA LEU A 81 17.01 1.99 -9.06
C LEU A 81 16.89 3.20 -8.13
N HIS A 82 17.79 4.19 -8.23
CA HIS A 82 17.65 5.45 -7.48
C HIS A 82 16.39 6.22 -7.87
N ALA A 83 16.08 6.31 -9.17
CA ALA A 83 14.86 6.94 -9.62
C ALA A 83 13.60 6.21 -9.09
N GLU A 84 13.63 4.88 -9.03
CA GLU A 84 12.55 4.08 -8.45
C GLU A 84 12.43 4.31 -6.93
N ASP A 85 13.54 4.33 -6.18
CA ASP A 85 13.52 4.60 -4.73
C ASP A 85 12.98 6.01 -4.42
N ASP A 86 13.42 7.01 -5.19
CA ASP A 86 12.95 8.39 -5.07
C ASP A 86 11.44 8.49 -5.34
N GLU A 87 10.94 7.82 -6.39
CA GLU A 87 9.51 7.79 -6.72
C GLU A 87 8.69 7.14 -5.60
N VAL A 88 9.09 5.94 -5.17
CA VAL A 88 8.40 5.18 -4.12
C VAL A 88 8.39 5.95 -2.81
N SER A 89 9.53 6.53 -2.43
CA SER A 89 9.67 7.37 -1.25
C SER A 89 8.80 8.63 -1.33
N ALA A 90 8.71 9.28 -2.49
CA ALA A 90 7.85 10.44 -2.68
C ALA A 90 6.36 10.05 -2.53
N ARG A 91 5.94 8.94 -3.13
CA ARG A 91 4.56 8.44 -3.04
C ARG A 91 4.18 8.07 -1.61
N LEU A 92 5.08 7.39 -0.88
CA LEU A 92 4.84 7.05 0.52
C LEU A 92 4.72 8.31 1.41
N ARG A 93 5.56 9.33 1.20
CA ARG A 93 5.48 10.61 1.93
C ARG A 93 4.14 11.31 1.75
N ILE A 94 3.54 11.25 0.56
CA ILE A 94 2.21 11.84 0.30
C ILE A 94 1.14 11.14 1.15
N LEU A 95 1.13 9.81 1.18
CA LEU A 95 0.18 9.04 1.98
C LEU A 95 0.38 9.29 3.48
N GLU A 96 1.64 9.32 3.95
CA GLU A 96 1.97 9.53 5.36
C GLU A 96 1.75 10.99 5.84
N ALA A 97 1.59 11.94 4.92
CA ALA A 97 1.29 13.34 5.27
C ALA A 97 -0.09 13.48 5.95
N VAL A 98 -1.00 12.53 5.74
CA VAL A 98 -2.31 12.47 6.39
C VAL A 98 -2.23 11.56 7.62
N PRO A 99 -2.42 12.07 8.86
CA PRO A 99 -2.23 11.27 10.07
C PRO A 99 -3.11 10.03 10.15
N ALA A 100 -4.35 10.10 9.67
CA ALA A 100 -5.27 8.96 9.66
C ALA A 100 -4.79 7.85 8.71
N LEU A 101 -4.25 8.21 7.55
CA LEU A 101 -3.72 7.26 6.58
C LEU A 101 -2.40 6.65 7.06
N LYS A 102 -1.50 7.47 7.64
CA LYS A 102 -0.29 6.96 8.30
C LYS A 102 -0.62 5.95 9.39
N ALA A 103 -1.58 6.26 10.26
CA ALA A 103 -2.02 5.34 11.31
C ALA A 103 -2.63 4.05 10.73
N ALA A 104 -3.36 4.13 9.61
CA ALA A 104 -3.89 2.95 8.94
C ALA A 104 -2.78 2.06 8.36
N ILE A 105 -1.77 2.65 7.72
CA ILE A 105 -0.58 1.94 7.24
C ILE A 105 0.10 1.23 8.41
N ASP A 106 0.38 1.95 9.50
CA ASP A 106 1.12 1.41 10.64
C ASP A 106 0.31 0.37 11.46
N ALA A 107 -1.02 0.34 11.31
CA ALA A 107 -1.91 -0.58 12.01
C ALA A 107 -2.34 -1.80 11.16
N LEU A 108 -1.79 -1.97 9.95
CA LEU A 108 -2.11 -3.13 9.12
C LEU A 108 -1.73 -4.43 9.85
N ALA A 109 -2.58 -5.45 9.76
CA ALA A 109 -2.35 -6.71 10.46
C ALA A 109 -1.04 -7.35 9.99
N GLN A 110 -0.26 -7.88 10.94
CA GLN A 110 1.06 -8.44 10.64
C GLN A 110 1.01 -9.58 9.60
N ASP A 111 -0.06 -10.37 9.58
CA ASP A 111 -0.26 -11.43 8.58
C ASP A 111 -0.44 -10.85 7.16
N ASP A 112 -1.17 -9.73 7.04
CA ASP A 112 -1.36 -9.04 5.75
C ASP A 112 -0.05 -8.39 5.30
N VAL A 113 0.70 -7.78 6.22
CA VAL A 113 2.05 -7.24 5.95
C VAL A 113 2.97 -8.36 5.46
N ALA A 114 2.99 -9.50 6.13
CA ALA A 114 3.80 -10.65 5.74
C ALA A 114 3.40 -11.17 4.35
N ALA A 115 2.10 -11.22 4.04
CA ALA A 115 1.60 -11.65 2.73
C ALA A 115 2.01 -10.69 1.60
N ILE A 116 2.02 -9.38 1.85
CA ILE A 116 2.53 -8.38 0.90
C ILE A 116 4.03 -8.61 0.70
N TRP A 117 4.79 -8.64 1.79
CA TRP A 117 6.26 -8.71 1.75
C TRP A 117 6.78 -10.03 1.17
N ALA A 118 6.06 -11.14 1.36
CA ALA A 118 6.39 -12.43 0.76
C ALA A 118 6.43 -12.41 -0.78
N GLN A 119 5.71 -11.49 -1.43
CA GLN A 119 5.72 -11.34 -2.90
C GLN A 119 6.99 -10.70 -3.43
N TYR A 120 7.71 -9.95 -2.58
CA TYR A 120 8.94 -9.26 -2.93
C TYR A 120 10.21 -10.11 -2.66
N GLY A 121 10.00 -11.32 -2.15
CA GLY A 121 11.00 -12.37 -1.98
C GLY A 121 11.65 -12.37 -0.59
N PRO A 122 12.19 -13.52 -0.14
CA PRO A 122 13.13 -13.52 0.97
C PRO A 122 14.39 -12.80 0.48
N TYR A 123 14.60 -11.55 0.88
CA TYR A 123 15.96 -11.01 0.88
C TYR A 123 16.73 -11.90 1.83
N ASP A 124 17.82 -12.50 1.35
CA ASP A 124 18.63 -13.44 2.12
C ASP A 124 18.79 -12.92 3.55
N VAL A 125 18.03 -13.52 4.47
CA VAL A 125 18.46 -13.68 5.85
C VAL A 125 19.59 -14.68 5.75
N GLU A 126 20.75 -14.22 5.25
CA GLU A 126 21.99 -14.94 5.52
C GLU A 126 22.04 -15.05 7.04
N ASP A 127 22.02 -16.30 7.50
CA ASP A 127 22.24 -16.73 8.87
C ASP A 127 23.38 -15.91 9.48
N ASP A 128 23.07 -14.94 10.34
CA ASP A 128 24.03 -14.49 11.34
C ASP A 128 23.98 -15.53 12.48
N GLU A 129 24.96 -16.43 12.43
CA GLU A 129 25.31 -17.43 13.46
C GLU A 129 25.46 -16.84 14.88
#